data_AF-A0A323U313-F1
#
_entry.id   AF-A0A323U313-F1
#
_cell.length_a   1.000
_cell.length_b   1.000
_cell.length_c   1.000
_cell.angle_alpha   90.00
_cell.angle_beta   90.00
_cell.angle_gamma   90.00
#
_symmetry.space_group_name_H-M   'P 1'
#
loop_
_entity.id
_entity.type
_entity.pdbx_description
1 polymer ?
#
loop_
_entity_poly.entity_id
_entity_poly.type
_entity_poly.pdbx_seq_one_letter_code
_entity_poly.pdbx_strand_id
1 'polypeptide(L)' 'MPEITEVGVVEEEPGIFYRICPRCARAVPASTQERYCLNDGERLLEACPGCGARITSPYARFCGRCGLELSKVPEGRIR' A
#
# COMPACT_ATOMS: atom_id res chain seq x y z
N MET A 1 -45.95 8.80 -8.20
CA MET A 1 -45.52 8.17 -6.93
C MET A 1 -45.95 6.71 -6.98
N PRO A 2 -44.98 5.79 -6.86
CA PRO A 2 -44.47 5.41 -5.54
C PRO A 2 -42.98 5.71 -5.37
N GLU A 3 -42.60 5.92 -4.10
CA GLU A 3 -41.24 6.05 -3.61
C GLU A 3 -40.70 4.65 -3.30
N ILE A 4 -39.53 4.30 -3.85
CA ILE A 4 -38.75 3.15 -3.41
C ILE A 4 -37.39 3.64 -2.93
N THR A 5 -37.20 3.56 -1.62
CA THR A 5 -35.93 3.74 -0.92
C THR A 5 -35.13 2.45 -1.02
N GLU A 6 -34.03 2.44 -1.76
CA GLU A 6 -33.06 1.34 -1.69
C GLU A 6 -31.67 1.93 -1.48
N VAL A 7 -31.36 2.08 -0.18
CA VAL A 7 -30.06 2.02 0.46
C VAL A 7 -28.88 1.92 -0.51
N GLY A 8 -28.18 3.03 -0.67
CA GLY A 8 -26.83 3.03 -1.22
C GLY A 8 -25.97 2.11 -0.37
N VAL A 9 -25.71 0.92 -0.88
CA VAL A 9 -24.54 0.17 -0.51
C VAL A 9 -23.40 1.03 -1.05
N VAL A 10 -22.87 1.92 -0.21
CA VAL A 10 -21.49 2.32 -0.37
C VAL A 10 -20.74 1.02 -0.17
N GLU A 11 -20.47 0.32 -1.27
CA GLU A 11 -19.47 -0.72 -1.29
C GLU A 11 -18.22 0.00 -0.80
N GLU A 12 -17.92 -0.14 0.50
CA GLU A 12 -16.62 0.17 1.03
C GLU A 12 -15.69 -0.78 0.29
N GLU A 13 -15.28 -0.40 -0.93
CA GLU A 13 -14.40 -1.20 -1.75
C GLU A 13 -13.22 -1.51 -0.82
N PRO A 14 -13.03 -2.79 -0.41
CA PRO A 14 -12.02 -3.11 0.56
C PRO A 14 -10.71 -2.70 -0.10
N GLY A 15 -10.18 -1.55 0.32
CA GLY A 15 -9.15 -0.86 -0.44
C GLY A 15 -8.01 -1.84 -0.68
N ILE A 16 -7.72 -2.13 -1.95
CA ILE A 16 -6.66 -3.07 -2.26
C ILE A 16 -5.35 -2.40 -1.85
N PHE A 17 -4.77 -2.90 -0.76
CA PHE A 17 -3.50 -2.41 -0.24
C PHE A 17 -2.36 -3.26 -0.76
N TYR A 18 -1.19 -2.65 -0.86
CA TYR A 18 0.02 -3.27 -1.33
C TYR A 18 1.15 -3.08 -0.32
N ARG A 19 2.10 -4.00 -0.35
CA ARG A 19 3.41 -3.81 0.24
C ARG A 19 4.43 -3.59 -0.87
N ILE A 20 5.37 -2.68 -0.68
CA ILE A 20 6.38 -2.34 -1.70
C ILE A 20 7.78 -2.56 -1.17
N CYS A 21 8.63 -3.21 -1.96
CA CYS A 21 10.05 -3.31 -1.69
C CYS A 21 10.70 -1.93 -1.93
N PRO A 22 11.39 -1.37 -0.93
CA PRO A 22 12.03 -0.07 -1.07
C PRO A 22 13.34 -0.11 -1.88
N ARG A 23 13.79 -1.29 -2.33
CA ARG A 23 14.99 -1.48 -3.15
C ARG A 23 14.67 -1.71 -4.62
N CYS A 24 13.87 -2.73 -4.93
CA CYS A 24 13.55 -3.09 -6.31
C CYS A 24 12.17 -2.60 -6.78
N ALA A 25 11.40 -1.91 -5.92
CA ALA A 25 10.04 -1.45 -6.19
C ALA A 25 9.03 -2.57 -6.48
N ARG A 26 9.35 -3.84 -6.23
CA ARG A 26 8.41 -4.96 -6.32
C ARG A 26 7.26 -4.73 -5.34
N ALA A 27 6.03 -4.82 -5.84
CA ALA A 27 4.84 -4.73 -5.02
C ALA A 27 4.13 -6.07 -4.91
N VAL A 28 3.53 -6.32 -3.75
CA VAL A 28 2.71 -7.51 -3.49
C VAL A 28 1.43 -7.10 -2.78
N PRO A 29 0.30 -7.78 -2.99
CA PRO A 29 -0.92 -7.49 -2.26
C PRO A 29 -0.73 -7.67 -0.75
N ALA A 30 -1.25 -6.73 0.04
CA ALA A 30 -1.16 -6.77 1.50
C ALA A 30 -1.98 -7.93 2.12
N SER A 31 -2.90 -8.52 1.34
CA SER A 31 -3.63 -9.74 1.69
C SER A 31 -2.75 -10.99 1.76
N THR A 32 -1.55 -10.96 1.18
CA THR A 32 -0.57 -12.05 1.30
C THR A 32 0.15 -12.00 2.64
N GLN A 33 0.80 -13.09 3.05
CA GLN A 33 1.68 -13.11 4.22
C GLN A 33 3.12 -12.69 3.90
N GLU A 34 3.39 -12.27 2.66
CA GLU A 34 4.74 -11.90 2.22
C GLU A 34 5.17 -10.59 2.87
N ARG A 35 6.20 -10.66 3.74
CA ARG A 35 6.77 -9.53 4.48
C ARG A 35 8.15 -9.11 3.98
N TYR A 36 8.81 -9.97 3.21
CA TYR A 36 10.15 -9.78 2.68
C TYR A 36 10.12 -9.95 1.16
N CYS A 37 10.93 -9.18 0.45
CA CYS A 37 11.03 -9.26 -0.99
C CYS A 37 11.76 -10.54 -1.41
N LEU A 38 11.18 -11.31 -2.33
CA LEU A 38 11.83 -12.50 -2.88
C LEU A 38 13.06 -12.19 -3.75
N ASN A 39 13.20 -10.95 -4.23
CA ASN A 39 14.30 -10.57 -5.13
C ASN A 39 15.58 -10.16 -4.37
N ASP A 40 15.44 -9.55 -3.20
CA ASP A 40 16.54 -8.90 -2.49
C ASP A 40 16.55 -9.16 -0.97
N GLY A 41 15.50 -9.80 -0.42
CA GLY A 41 15.38 -10.13 1.00
C GLY A 41 14.94 -8.96 1.90
N GLU A 42 14.80 -7.76 1.37
CA GLU A 42 14.46 -6.54 2.11
C GLU A 42 13.02 -6.60 2.64
N ARG A 43 12.76 -6.01 3.81
CA ARG A 43 11.41 -5.93 4.38
C ARG A 43 10.53 -5.00 3.53
N LEU A 44 9.33 -5.47 3.20
CA LEU A 44 8.38 -4.71 2.39
C LEU A 44 7.69 -3.62 3.24
N LEU A 45 7.54 -2.45 2.64
CA LEU A 45 6.79 -1.33 3.23
C LEU A 45 5.29 -1.60 3.12
N GLU A 46 4.60 -1.79 4.24
CA GLU A 46 3.13 -1.92 4.28
C GLU A 46 2.42 -0.55 4.24
N ALA A 47 3.15 0.48 4.65
CA ALA A 47 2.70 1.86 4.69
C ALA A 47 3.90 2.79 4.48
N CYS A 48 3.62 4.05 4.18
CA CYS A 48 4.63 5.09 4.10
C CYS A 48 5.31 5.26 5.47
N PRO A 49 6.64 5.11 5.58
CA PRO A 49 7.33 5.29 6.86
C PRO A 49 7.39 6.76 7.32
N GLY A 50 7.08 7.72 6.44
CA GLY A 50 7.04 9.14 6.78
C GLY A 50 5.71 9.58 7.41
N CYS A 51 4.57 9.15 6.86
CA CYS A 51 3.24 9.63 7.27
C CYS A 51 2.26 8.53 7.67
N GLY A 52 2.66 7.25 7.59
CA GLY A 52 1.81 6.10 7.92
C GLY A 52 0.71 5.79 6.91
N ALA A 53 0.63 6.50 5.78
CA ALA A 53 -0.39 6.24 4.77
C ALA A 53 -0.19 4.85 4.13
N ARG A 54 -1.27 4.06 4.03
CA ARG A 54 -1.26 2.78 3.33
C ARG A 54 -1.02 2.97 1.83
N ILE A 55 -0.40 1.97 1.22
CA ILE A 55 -0.10 1.98 -0.21
C ILE A 55 -1.26 1.33 -0.95
N THR A 56 -1.88 2.06 -1.87
CA THR A 56 -3.07 1.62 -2.62
C THR A 56 -2.79 1.31 -4.09
N SER A 57 -1.54 1.44 -4.54
CA SER A 57 -1.14 1.15 -5.91
C SER A 57 0.10 0.25 -5.95
N PRO A 58 0.12 -0.79 -6.79
CA PRO A 58 1.27 -1.68 -6.94
C PRO A 58 2.45 -1.01 -7.65
N TYR A 59 2.24 0.17 -8.24
CA TYR A 59 3.28 0.94 -8.93
C TYR A 59 3.63 2.22 -8.18
N ALA A 60 3.22 2.35 -6.91
CA ALA A 60 3.46 3.56 -6.12
C ALA A 60 4.96 3.76 -5.85
N ARG A 61 5.59 4.67 -6.61
CA ARG A 61 6.97 5.11 -6.36
C ARG A 61 7.05 6.18 -5.26
N PHE A 62 5.99 6.97 -5.12
CA PHE A 62 5.87 8.04 -4.13
C PHE A 62 4.61 7.87 -3.30
N CYS A 63 4.66 8.29 -2.04
CA CYS A 63 3.48 8.36 -1.19
C CYS A 63 2.53 9.46 -1.69
N GLY A 64 1.31 9.10 -2.07
CA GLY A 64 0.28 10.07 -2.52
C GLY A 64 -0.14 11.09 -1.45
N ARG A 65 0.25 10.92 -0.18
CA ARG A 65 -0.10 11.83 0.92
C ARG A 65 1.02 12.79 1.30
N CYS A 66 2.28 12.35 1.31
CA CYS A 66 3.41 13.17 1.77
C CYS A 66 4.54 13.33 0.75
N GLY A 67 4.45 12.67 -0.41
CA GLY A 67 5.46 12.75 -1.47
C GLY A 67 6.75 11.97 -1.23
N LEU A 68 6.90 11.25 -0.11
CA LEU A 68 8.09 10.42 0.17
C LEU A 68 8.28 9.37 -0.92
N GLU A 69 9.50 9.24 -1.46
CA GLU A 69 9.88 8.16 -2.39
C GLU A 69 9.93 6.82 -1.64
N LEU A 70 9.00 5.92 -1.96
CA LEU A 70 8.87 4.59 -1.33
C LEU A 70 9.96 3.63 -1.83
N SER A 71 10.46 3.83 -3.06
CA SER A 71 11.50 2.99 -3.70
C SER A 71 12.94 3.40 -3.36
N LYS A 72 13.16 4.19 -2.30
CA LYS A 72 14.50 4.57 -1.81
C LYS A 72 14.58 4.68 -0.28
N VAL A 73 13.70 3.97 0.43
CA VAL A 73 13.76 3.95 1.89
C VAL A 73 14.86 2.98 2.34
N PRO A 74 15.88 3.41 3.10
CA PRO A 74 16.89 2.49 3.62
C PRO A 74 16.32 1.60 4.74
N GLU A 75 16.79 0.35 4.84
CA GLU A 75 16.35 -0.70 5.78
C GLU A 75 16.21 -0.19 7.23
N GLY A 76 17.14 0.64 7.69
CA GLY A 76 17.16 1.20 9.06
C GLY A 76 15.99 2.14 9.42
N ARG A 77 15.10 2.49 8.47
CA ARG A 77 13.88 3.26 8.73
C ARG A 77 12.60 2.42 8.75
N ILE A 78 12.69 1.11 8.49
CA ILE A 78 11.55 0.19 8.39
C ILE A 78 11.30 -0.45 9.77
N ARG A 79 10.72 0.31 10.69
CA ARG A 79 10.37 -0.17 12.05
C ARG A 79 9.09 -1.00 12.02
#